data_AF-A0A158HV85-F1
#
_entry.id   AF-A0A158HV85-F1
#
_cell.length_a   1.000
_cell.length_b   1.000
_cell.length_c   1.000
_cell.angle_alpha   90.00
_cell.angle_beta   90.00
_cell.angle_gamma   90.00
#
_symmetry.space_group_name_H-M   'P 1'
#
loop_
_entity.id
_entity.type
_entity.pdbx_description
1 polymer ?
#
loop_
_entity_poly.entity_id
_entity_poly.type
_entity_poly.pdbx_seq_one_letter_code
_entity_poly.pdbx_strand_id
1 'polypeptide(L)'
;MPEDGLVTSLVSVLPDRTDDMARLQILLKRGKPIVTVIGKYNHGKSRLLNELIGNNTFAVADKRETVKLSDSVHDGVRWLDAPGLDADVGTEDDRHALHAAWLHADVRLFVHAAKEGELDAKELALLAELRADAERTKRCTLLVLSQIDQLADDSELQKVRNAIGAQVPGIALNAVSSTRYRKGLEESKKLLLERSGIPSLRSTLDAALAGVPKARAYETALLFGEMRDQLKALNAEQQASREALLGTQTRQRLDFDQGLKTVIEKVSGDIELMLNTLGTDHAIVPDSASDAYAITAGKLERAHIQIAYSRACIEIDGFLAGQGVIELPSEQQTVARALNTVMVAVMGVSVKFRKDLRRMFCDALGRTRMQREFTHYFEISADRKALAARIAQNESAIVASEKASAALRALEESA
;
A
#
# COMPACT_ATOMS: atom_id res chain seq x y z
N MET A 1 -8.70 -5.16 -22.50
CA MET A 1 -7.35 -5.50 -23.01
C MET A 1 -6.37 -4.33 -22.95
N PRO A 2 -6.67 -3.07 -23.35
CA PRO A 2 -5.87 -1.91 -22.93
C PRO A 2 -6.21 -1.43 -21.50
N GLU A 3 -7.49 -1.46 -21.13
CA GLU A 3 -8.00 -1.01 -19.81
C GLU A 3 -7.47 -1.84 -18.63
N ASP A 4 -7.25 -3.15 -18.82
CA ASP A 4 -6.78 -4.04 -17.75
C ASP A 4 -5.35 -3.70 -17.31
N GLY A 5 -4.50 -3.23 -18.23
CA GLY A 5 -3.14 -2.78 -17.90
C GLY A 5 -3.12 -1.43 -17.16
N LEU A 6 -4.08 -0.55 -17.45
CA LEU A 6 -4.25 0.74 -16.78
C LEU A 6 -4.68 0.54 -15.33
N VAL A 7 -5.70 -0.30 -15.10
CA VAL A 7 -6.22 -0.58 -13.77
C VAL A 7 -5.20 -1.34 -12.93
N THR A 8 -4.47 -2.30 -13.50
CA THR A 8 -3.38 -3.00 -12.78
C THR A 8 -2.31 -2.02 -12.28
N SER A 9 -1.95 -1.02 -13.10
CA SER A 9 -0.97 0.01 -12.71
C SER A 9 -1.49 0.86 -11.55
N LEU A 10 -2.77 1.22 -11.55
CA LEU A 10 -3.40 1.98 -10.47
C LEU A 10 -3.47 1.18 -9.16
N VAL A 11 -3.92 -0.06 -9.19
CA VAL A 11 -4.03 -0.93 -8.01
C VAL A 11 -2.66 -1.19 -7.38
N SER A 12 -1.60 -1.29 -8.19
CA SER A 12 -0.23 -1.48 -7.66
C SER A 12 0.29 -0.28 -6.84
N VAL A 13 -0.23 0.93 -7.10
CA VAL A 13 0.17 2.17 -6.42
C VAL A 13 -0.82 2.56 -5.33
N LEU A 14 -2.12 2.30 -5.53
CA LEU A 14 -3.21 2.57 -4.60
C LEU A 14 -3.96 1.28 -4.24
N PRO A 15 -3.34 0.35 -3.49
CA PRO A 15 -3.95 -0.95 -3.18
C PRO A 15 -5.26 -0.81 -2.37
N ASP A 16 -5.34 0.19 -1.49
CA ASP A 16 -6.52 0.47 -0.67
C ASP A 16 -7.74 0.96 -1.47
N ARG A 17 -7.55 1.27 -2.76
CA ARG A 17 -8.60 1.73 -3.68
C ARG A 17 -9.07 0.64 -4.64
N THR A 18 -8.76 -0.63 -4.39
CA THR A 18 -9.12 -1.75 -5.28
C THR A 18 -10.62 -1.80 -5.58
N ASP A 19 -11.46 -1.62 -4.57
CA ASP A 19 -12.92 -1.60 -4.75
C ASP A 19 -13.38 -0.41 -5.59
N ASP A 20 -12.87 0.79 -5.29
CA ASP A 20 -13.17 2.00 -6.08
C ASP A 20 -12.76 1.82 -7.56
N MET A 21 -11.67 1.09 -7.85
CA MET A 21 -11.25 0.81 -9.23
C MET A 21 -12.22 -0.13 -9.92
N ALA A 22 -12.61 -1.21 -9.25
CA ALA A 22 -13.58 -2.16 -9.79
C ALA A 22 -14.95 -1.49 -9.97
N ARG A 23 -15.34 -0.58 -9.07
CA ARG A 23 -16.53 0.28 -9.23
C ARG A 23 -16.42 1.15 -10.47
N LEU A 24 -15.31 1.88 -10.62
CA LEU A 24 -15.07 2.77 -11.74
C LEU A 24 -15.15 2.02 -13.09
N GLN A 25 -14.56 0.82 -13.18
CA GLN A 25 -14.66 0.00 -14.40
C GLN A 25 -16.11 -0.31 -14.81
N ILE A 26 -17.01 -0.50 -13.84
CA ILE A 26 -18.44 -0.75 -14.12
C ILE A 26 -19.10 0.53 -14.63
N LEU A 27 -18.78 1.67 -14.03
CA LEU A 27 -19.31 2.98 -14.42
C LEU A 27 -18.89 3.34 -15.86
N LEU A 28 -17.62 3.13 -16.21
CA LEU A 28 -17.07 3.43 -17.53
C LEU A 28 -17.66 2.56 -18.64
N LYS A 29 -18.08 1.32 -18.34
CA LYS A 29 -18.76 0.45 -19.31
C LYS A 29 -20.16 0.93 -19.70
N ARG A 30 -20.72 1.95 -19.02
CA ARG A 30 -22.04 2.56 -19.29
C ARG A 30 -23.15 1.52 -19.48
N GLY A 31 -23.13 0.46 -18.66
CA GLY A 31 -24.08 -0.65 -18.74
C GLY A 31 -25.49 -0.29 -18.22
N LYS A 32 -26.39 -1.27 -18.27
CA LYS A 32 -27.73 -1.17 -17.66
C LYS A 32 -27.63 -0.86 -16.14
N PRO A 33 -28.59 -0.14 -15.54
CA PRO A 33 -28.69 -0.01 -14.08
C PRO A 33 -28.70 -1.37 -13.40
N ILE A 34 -28.01 -1.49 -12.28
CA ILE A 34 -27.86 -2.72 -11.51
C ILE A 34 -28.62 -2.57 -10.19
N VAL A 35 -29.61 -3.43 -9.98
CA VAL A 35 -30.35 -3.56 -8.72
C VAL A 35 -29.88 -4.82 -8.01
N THR A 36 -29.36 -4.67 -6.80
CA THR A 36 -28.95 -5.80 -5.96
C THR A 36 -29.89 -5.93 -4.77
N VAL A 37 -30.31 -7.17 -4.47
CA VAL A 37 -31.12 -7.47 -3.29
C VAL A 37 -30.25 -8.10 -2.22
N ILE A 38 -30.27 -7.51 -1.02
CA ILE A 38 -29.41 -7.85 0.11
C ILE A 38 -30.28 -8.06 1.34
N GLY A 39 -29.92 -9.02 2.20
CA GLY A 39 -30.66 -9.34 3.42
C GLY A 39 -30.40 -10.76 3.85
N LYS A 40 -30.84 -11.14 5.06
CA LYS A 40 -30.58 -12.48 5.60
C LYS A 40 -31.27 -13.59 4.78
N TYR A 41 -30.86 -14.82 5.06
CA TYR A 41 -31.50 -16.00 4.49
C TYR A 41 -32.99 -16.04 4.87
N ASN A 42 -33.85 -16.61 4.03
CA ASN A 42 -35.29 -16.70 4.28
C ASN A 42 -36.06 -15.38 4.50
N HIS A 43 -35.46 -14.23 4.21
CA HIS A 43 -36.15 -12.93 4.19
C HIS A 43 -37.05 -12.71 2.96
N GLY A 44 -37.17 -13.70 2.08
CA GLY A 44 -38.03 -13.61 0.89
C GLY A 44 -37.44 -12.79 -0.26
N LYS A 45 -36.10 -12.61 -0.31
CA LYS A 45 -35.38 -11.90 -1.38
C LYS A 45 -35.71 -12.41 -2.79
N SER A 46 -35.46 -13.69 -3.06
CA SER A 46 -35.67 -14.31 -4.37
C SER A 46 -37.15 -14.31 -4.78
N ARG A 47 -38.06 -14.46 -3.81
CA ARG A 47 -39.50 -14.33 -4.05
C ARG A 47 -39.89 -12.90 -4.41
N LEU A 48 -39.38 -11.91 -3.67
CA LEU A 48 -39.58 -10.49 -3.97
C LEU A 48 -39.05 -10.14 -5.37
N LEU A 49 -37.84 -10.62 -5.72
CA LEU A 49 -37.25 -10.46 -7.04
C LEU A 49 -38.16 -10.99 -8.15
N ASN A 50 -38.64 -12.22 -8.01
CA ASN A 50 -39.55 -12.81 -9.00
C ASN A 50 -40.83 -12.00 -9.16
N GLU A 51 -41.40 -11.49 -8.07
CA GLU A 51 -42.59 -10.61 -8.15
C GLU A 51 -42.31 -9.25 -8.78
N LEU A 52 -41.12 -8.67 -8.56
CA LEU A 52 -40.71 -7.38 -9.14
C LEU A 52 -40.38 -7.53 -10.64
N ILE A 53 -39.80 -8.66 -11.03
CA ILE A 53 -39.47 -8.97 -12.43
C ILE A 53 -40.72 -9.45 -13.17
N GLY A 54 -41.67 -10.08 -12.48
CA GLY A 54 -42.86 -10.68 -13.09
C GLY A 54 -42.61 -12.06 -13.71
N ASN A 55 -41.42 -12.65 -13.51
CA ASN A 55 -41.05 -13.97 -13.99
C ASN A 55 -40.36 -14.77 -12.86
N ASN A 56 -40.63 -16.07 -12.76
CA ASN A 56 -39.97 -16.98 -11.81
C ASN A 56 -38.55 -17.33 -12.29
N THR A 57 -37.66 -16.33 -12.32
CA THR A 57 -36.29 -16.45 -12.84
C THR A 57 -35.32 -16.95 -11.77
N PHE A 58 -35.55 -16.58 -10.51
CA PHE A 58 -34.72 -16.95 -9.38
C PHE A 58 -35.32 -18.15 -8.64
N ALA A 59 -34.51 -19.17 -8.35
CA ALA A 59 -34.95 -20.33 -7.60
C ALA A 59 -35.41 -19.93 -6.19
N VAL A 60 -36.65 -20.29 -5.81
CA VAL A 60 -37.24 -20.03 -4.48
C VAL A 60 -37.08 -21.28 -3.59
N ALA A 61 -35.95 -21.99 -3.69
CA ALA A 61 -35.75 -23.29 -3.07
C ALA A 61 -34.85 -23.24 -1.83
N ASP A 62 -35.22 -24.01 -0.80
CA ASP A 62 -34.56 -24.17 0.50
C ASP A 62 -33.32 -25.10 0.42
N LYS A 63 -32.58 -25.03 -0.68
CA LYS A 63 -31.45 -25.92 -1.00
C LYS A 63 -30.27 -25.10 -1.48
N ARG A 64 -29.08 -25.41 -0.95
CA ARG A 64 -27.79 -24.87 -1.42
C ARG A 64 -27.60 -25.17 -2.90
N GLU A 65 -28.07 -24.29 -3.76
CA GLU A 65 -27.65 -24.22 -5.16
C GLU A 65 -26.70 -23.03 -5.33
N THR A 66 -25.42 -23.35 -5.17
CA THR A 66 -24.33 -22.88 -6.02
C THR A 66 -24.04 -21.37 -6.08
N VAL A 67 -23.26 -20.87 -5.11
CA VAL A 67 -21.96 -20.12 -5.18
C VAL A 67 -21.70 -19.13 -6.34
N LYS A 68 -22.69 -18.73 -7.15
CA LYS A 68 -22.57 -17.73 -8.20
C LYS A 68 -23.74 -16.77 -8.11
N LEU A 69 -23.43 -15.48 -8.04
CA LEU A 69 -24.36 -14.38 -8.29
C LEU A 69 -25.26 -14.75 -9.49
N SER A 70 -26.56 -14.89 -9.25
CA SER A 70 -27.53 -15.07 -10.31
C SER A 70 -27.87 -13.69 -10.88
N ASP A 71 -27.61 -13.49 -12.17
CA ASP A 71 -27.96 -12.26 -12.87
C ASP A 71 -29.10 -12.50 -13.86
N SER A 72 -30.06 -11.56 -13.88
CA SER A 72 -31.08 -11.53 -14.92
C SER A 72 -31.27 -10.10 -15.41
N VAL A 73 -31.59 -9.95 -16.69
CA VAL A 73 -31.84 -8.63 -17.29
C VAL A 73 -33.31 -8.53 -17.65
N HIS A 74 -34.01 -7.58 -17.05
CA HIS A 74 -35.44 -7.35 -17.26
C HIS A 74 -35.73 -5.85 -17.37
N ASP A 75 -36.52 -5.44 -18.36
CA ASP A 75 -36.89 -4.03 -18.62
C ASP A 75 -35.71 -3.05 -18.60
N GLY A 76 -34.57 -3.47 -19.16
CA GLY A 76 -33.37 -2.63 -19.21
C GLY A 76 -32.62 -2.51 -17.88
N VAL A 77 -33.00 -3.26 -16.85
CA VAL A 77 -32.34 -3.33 -15.54
C VAL A 77 -31.68 -4.70 -15.35
N ARG A 78 -30.48 -4.74 -14.80
CA ARG A 78 -29.80 -5.96 -14.37
C ARG A 78 -30.10 -6.20 -12.89
N TRP A 79 -30.62 -7.37 -12.55
CA TRP A 79 -30.98 -7.77 -11.20
C TRP A 79 -29.99 -8.80 -10.67
N LEU A 80 -29.51 -8.58 -9.45
CA LEU A 80 -28.57 -9.44 -8.75
C LEU A 80 -29.18 -9.89 -7.41
N ASP A 81 -29.24 -11.21 -7.17
CA ASP A 81 -29.56 -11.77 -5.86
C ASP A 81 -28.26 -12.03 -5.08
N ALA A 82 -28.04 -11.30 -4.00
CA ALA A 82 -26.87 -11.51 -3.16
C ALA A 82 -27.11 -12.65 -2.17
N PRO A 83 -26.08 -13.47 -1.84
CA PRO A 83 -26.21 -14.49 -0.81
C PRO A 83 -26.62 -13.87 0.54
N GLY A 84 -27.27 -14.68 1.38
CA GLY A 84 -27.83 -14.20 2.65
C GLY A 84 -26.76 -13.77 3.66
N LEU A 85 -27.04 -12.71 4.42
CA LEU A 85 -26.12 -12.17 5.45
C LEU A 85 -25.74 -13.17 6.57
N ASP A 86 -26.59 -14.16 6.81
CA ASP A 86 -26.37 -15.24 7.78
C ASP A 86 -26.09 -16.60 7.10
N ALA A 87 -25.73 -16.60 5.81
CA ALA A 87 -25.13 -17.79 5.24
C ALA A 87 -23.87 -18.09 6.06
N ASP A 88 -23.81 -19.26 6.69
CA ASP A 88 -22.68 -19.69 7.50
C ASP A 88 -21.37 -19.29 6.81
N VAL A 89 -20.48 -18.69 7.58
CA VAL A 89 -19.14 -18.15 7.24
C VAL A 89 -18.17 -19.26 6.77
N GLY A 90 -18.68 -20.32 6.14
CA GLY A 90 -17.99 -21.56 5.84
C GLY A 90 -17.23 -21.56 4.51
N THR A 91 -17.42 -20.56 3.63
CA THR A 91 -16.61 -20.44 2.41
C THR A 91 -16.25 -18.98 2.12
N GLU A 92 -14.99 -18.73 1.77
CA GLU A 92 -14.45 -17.43 1.35
C GLU A 92 -15.20 -16.86 0.13
N ASP A 93 -15.77 -17.75 -0.69
CA ASP A 93 -16.54 -17.46 -1.89
C ASP A 93 -17.85 -16.68 -1.63
N ASP A 94 -18.56 -16.97 -0.53
CA ASP A 94 -19.84 -16.31 -0.23
C ASP A 94 -19.64 -14.83 0.17
N ARG A 95 -18.55 -14.55 0.90
CA ARG A 95 -18.16 -13.17 1.26
C ARG A 95 -17.71 -12.39 0.03
N HIS A 96 -16.94 -13.02 -0.87
CA HIS A 96 -16.55 -12.41 -2.14
C HIS A 96 -17.75 -12.15 -3.05
N ALA A 97 -18.73 -13.04 -3.12
CA ALA A 97 -19.95 -12.86 -3.90
C ALA A 97 -20.82 -11.71 -3.34
N LEU A 98 -21.00 -11.63 -2.02
CA LEU A 98 -21.70 -10.50 -1.39
C LEU A 98 -20.99 -9.17 -1.65
N HIS A 99 -19.66 -9.16 -1.51
CA HIS A 99 -18.83 -7.98 -1.77
C HIS A 99 -18.93 -7.52 -3.23
N ALA A 100 -18.85 -8.45 -4.18
CA ALA A 100 -19.06 -8.15 -5.59
C ALA A 100 -20.47 -7.60 -5.85
N ALA A 101 -21.52 -8.26 -5.34
CA ALA A 101 -22.91 -7.82 -5.49
C ALA A 101 -23.13 -6.40 -4.95
N TRP A 102 -22.50 -6.08 -3.82
CA TRP A 102 -22.50 -4.78 -3.18
C TRP A 102 -21.78 -3.72 -4.02
N LEU A 103 -20.63 -4.07 -4.57
CA LEU A 103 -19.82 -3.19 -5.40
C LEU A 103 -20.52 -2.83 -6.72
N HIS A 104 -21.18 -3.80 -7.35
CA HIS A 104 -21.83 -3.61 -8.64
C HIS A 104 -23.12 -2.78 -8.57
N ALA A 105 -23.81 -2.74 -7.44
CA ALA A 105 -25.14 -2.15 -7.32
C ALA A 105 -25.15 -0.63 -7.57
N ASP A 106 -26.15 -0.14 -8.32
CA ASP A 106 -26.55 1.27 -8.34
C ASP A 106 -27.71 1.55 -7.38
N VAL A 107 -28.63 0.56 -7.27
CA VAL A 107 -29.73 0.56 -6.32
C VAL A 107 -29.67 -0.73 -5.49
N ARG A 108 -29.82 -0.60 -4.18
CA ARG A 108 -29.81 -1.73 -3.24
C ARG A 108 -31.15 -1.87 -2.58
N LEU A 109 -31.75 -3.05 -2.65
CA LEU A 109 -32.93 -3.41 -1.87
C LEU A 109 -32.47 -4.16 -0.62
N PHE A 110 -32.50 -3.48 0.52
CA PHE A 110 -32.21 -4.10 1.81
C PHE A 110 -33.50 -4.74 2.31
N VAL A 111 -33.56 -6.07 2.37
CA VAL A 111 -34.78 -6.83 2.68
C VAL A 111 -34.69 -7.39 4.10
N HIS A 112 -35.62 -6.97 4.93
CA HIS A 112 -35.83 -7.48 6.30
C HIS A 112 -37.22 -8.10 6.41
N ALA A 113 -37.33 -9.30 7.01
CA ALA A 113 -38.63 -9.95 7.17
C ALA A 113 -39.38 -9.40 8.39
N ALA A 114 -40.60 -8.91 8.18
CA ALA A 114 -41.38 -8.24 9.23
C ALA A 114 -41.63 -9.10 10.47
N LYS A 115 -41.66 -10.43 10.31
CA LYS A 115 -41.83 -11.39 11.41
C LYS A 115 -40.67 -11.42 12.40
N GLU A 116 -39.47 -10.97 12.00
CA GLU A 116 -38.29 -10.95 12.87
C GLU A 116 -38.32 -9.78 13.85
N GLY A 117 -39.22 -8.81 13.64
CA GLY A 117 -39.36 -7.66 14.49
C GLY A 117 -38.41 -6.55 14.09
N GLU A 118 -37.50 -6.19 14.98
CA GLU A 118 -36.52 -5.13 14.76
C GLU A 118 -35.26 -5.62 14.02
N LEU A 119 -34.46 -4.70 13.49
CA LEU A 119 -33.19 -5.05 12.86
C LEU A 119 -32.20 -5.52 13.90
N ASP A 120 -31.46 -6.60 13.61
CA ASP A 120 -30.40 -7.05 14.50
C ASP A 120 -29.10 -6.22 14.35
N ALA A 121 -28.11 -6.52 15.20
CA ALA A 121 -26.84 -5.80 15.20
C ALA A 121 -26.08 -5.89 13.87
N LYS A 122 -26.15 -7.01 13.15
CA LYS A 122 -25.45 -7.18 11.86
C LYS A 122 -26.16 -6.38 10.76
N GLU A 123 -27.49 -6.43 10.74
CA GLU A 123 -28.30 -5.67 9.80
C GLU A 123 -28.14 -4.16 10.02
N LEU A 124 -28.09 -3.71 11.28
CA LEU A 124 -27.84 -2.31 11.62
C LEU A 124 -26.45 -1.85 11.17
N ALA A 125 -25.41 -2.65 11.41
CA ALA A 125 -24.05 -2.33 10.99
C ALA A 125 -23.96 -2.20 9.46
N LEU A 126 -24.49 -3.19 8.72
CA LEU A 126 -24.49 -3.15 7.26
C LEU A 126 -25.31 -1.97 6.73
N LEU A 127 -26.49 -1.71 7.29
CA LEU A 127 -27.31 -0.59 6.85
C LEU A 127 -26.62 0.76 7.11
N ALA A 128 -25.87 0.90 8.19
CA ALA A 128 -25.06 2.08 8.46
C ALA A 128 -23.95 2.26 7.39
N GLU A 129 -23.24 1.19 7.03
CA GLU A 129 -22.25 1.22 5.93
C GLU A 129 -22.88 1.62 4.59
N LEU A 130 -24.04 1.05 4.25
CA LEU A 130 -24.76 1.38 3.01
C LEU A 130 -25.25 2.82 2.98
N ARG A 131 -25.59 3.40 4.14
CA ARG A 131 -25.98 4.80 4.26
C ARG A 131 -24.79 5.74 4.12
N ALA A 132 -23.68 5.45 4.79
CA ALA A 132 -22.45 6.22 4.64
C ALA A 132 -21.97 6.21 3.17
N ASP A 133 -22.03 5.05 2.52
CA ASP A 133 -21.73 4.93 1.10
C ASP A 133 -22.74 5.70 0.22
N ALA A 134 -24.04 5.67 0.53
CA ALA A 134 -25.05 6.44 -0.20
C ALA A 134 -24.82 7.96 -0.07
N GLU A 135 -24.40 8.44 1.10
CA GLU A 135 -24.04 9.85 1.31
C GLU A 135 -22.83 10.25 0.47
N ARG A 136 -21.81 9.39 0.43
CA ARG A 136 -20.57 9.58 -0.36
C ARG A 136 -20.84 9.49 -1.85
N THR A 137 -21.46 8.42 -2.34
CA THR A 137 -21.53 8.04 -3.78
C THR A 137 -22.85 8.40 -4.46
N LYS A 138 -23.89 8.75 -3.70
CA LYS A 138 -25.28 8.96 -4.18
C LYS A 138 -25.96 7.70 -4.72
N ARG A 139 -25.40 6.52 -4.49
CA ARG A 139 -26.09 5.24 -4.71
C ARG A 139 -27.33 5.14 -3.80
N CYS A 140 -28.38 4.52 -4.30
CA CYS A 140 -29.66 4.46 -3.58
C CYS A 140 -29.79 3.16 -2.80
N THR A 141 -30.20 3.25 -1.53
CA THR A 141 -30.53 2.09 -0.70
C THR A 141 -31.99 2.22 -0.24
N LEU A 142 -32.81 1.22 -0.58
CA LEU A 142 -34.22 1.14 -0.21
C LEU A 142 -34.41 0.03 0.83
N LEU A 143 -34.97 0.37 1.99
CA LEU A 143 -35.32 -0.62 3.00
C LEU A 143 -36.72 -1.19 2.69
N VAL A 144 -36.76 -2.51 2.55
CA VAL A 144 -37.95 -3.29 2.21
C VAL A 144 -38.28 -4.23 3.36
N LEU A 145 -39.44 -4.01 3.95
CA LEU A 145 -39.98 -4.85 5.01
C LEU A 145 -40.88 -5.92 4.38
N SER A 146 -40.33 -7.12 4.16
CA SER A 146 -41.01 -8.22 3.47
C SER A 146 -41.88 -9.04 4.42
N GLN A 147 -42.66 -9.99 3.87
CA GLN A 147 -43.45 -10.96 4.64
C GLN A 147 -44.46 -10.33 5.61
N ILE A 148 -45.00 -9.14 5.29
CA ILE A 148 -46.03 -8.49 6.12
C ILE A 148 -47.33 -9.31 6.23
N ASP A 149 -47.49 -10.34 5.39
CA ASP A 149 -48.56 -11.35 5.49
C ASP A 149 -48.43 -12.31 6.65
N GLN A 150 -47.25 -12.41 7.28
CA GLN A 150 -47.03 -13.26 8.45
C GLN A 150 -47.30 -12.55 9.78
N LEU A 151 -47.55 -11.25 9.75
CA LEU A 151 -47.99 -10.49 10.93
C LEU A 151 -49.48 -10.69 11.17
N ALA A 152 -49.89 -10.68 12.44
CA ALA A 152 -51.26 -10.93 12.85
C ALA A 152 -52.24 -9.86 12.34
N ASP A 153 -51.85 -8.59 12.43
CA ASP A 153 -52.67 -7.45 12.02
C ASP A 153 -51.84 -6.20 11.68
N ASP A 154 -52.53 -5.12 11.30
CA ASP A 154 -51.90 -3.83 10.98
C ASP A 154 -51.28 -3.16 12.24
N SER A 155 -51.70 -3.51 13.46
CA SER A 155 -51.14 -2.98 14.70
C SER A 155 -49.74 -3.54 14.96
N GLU A 156 -49.55 -4.86 14.79
CA GLU A 156 -48.23 -5.49 14.85
C GLU A 156 -47.28 -4.92 13.79
N LEU A 157 -47.77 -4.67 12.57
CA LEU A 157 -46.99 -4.01 11.52
C LEU A 157 -46.54 -2.60 11.95
N GLN A 158 -47.39 -1.82 12.61
CA GLN A 158 -46.99 -0.50 13.10
C GLN A 158 -45.97 -0.59 14.25
N LYS A 159 -46.08 -1.57 15.15
CA LYS A 159 -45.07 -1.79 16.20
C LYS A 159 -43.69 -2.05 15.60
N VAL A 160 -43.61 -2.94 14.62
CA VAL A 160 -42.36 -3.25 13.90
C VAL A 160 -41.81 -2.02 13.18
N ARG A 161 -42.67 -1.27 12.47
CA ARG A 161 -42.26 -0.02 11.80
C ARG A 161 -41.72 1.02 12.77
N ASN A 162 -42.33 1.16 13.94
CA ASN A 162 -41.89 2.10 14.96
C ASN A 162 -40.56 1.67 15.60
N ALA A 163 -40.37 0.36 15.86
CA ALA A 163 -39.11 -0.16 16.38
C ALA A 163 -37.94 0.09 15.41
N ILE A 164 -38.11 -0.27 14.13
CA ILE A 164 -37.10 -0.02 13.10
C ILE A 164 -36.88 1.49 12.89
N GLY A 165 -37.94 2.29 12.92
CA GLY A 165 -37.86 3.75 12.83
C GLY A 165 -37.10 4.39 13.99
N ALA A 166 -37.17 3.81 15.19
CA ALA A 166 -36.38 4.25 16.35
C ALA A 166 -34.91 3.84 16.23
N GLN A 167 -34.62 2.64 15.71
CA GLN A 167 -33.26 2.18 15.43
C GLN A 167 -32.58 2.99 14.31
N VAL A 168 -33.35 3.36 13.28
CA VAL A 168 -32.85 4.03 12.07
C VAL A 168 -33.73 5.24 11.73
N PRO A 169 -33.56 6.38 12.42
CA PRO A 169 -34.37 7.56 12.19
C PRO A 169 -34.29 8.06 10.74
N GLY A 170 -35.46 8.43 10.19
CA GLY A 170 -35.59 9.01 8.86
C GLY A 170 -35.61 7.99 7.71
N ILE A 171 -35.60 6.68 7.98
CA ILE A 171 -35.65 5.67 6.92
C ILE A 171 -37.08 5.44 6.41
N ALA A 172 -37.22 5.39 5.08
CA ALA A 172 -38.48 5.03 4.44
C ALA A 172 -38.63 3.49 4.43
N LEU A 173 -39.66 2.98 5.09
CA LEU A 173 -39.98 1.55 5.16
C LEU A 173 -41.00 1.14 4.09
N ASN A 174 -40.53 0.41 3.08
CA ASN A 174 -41.38 -0.17 2.03
C ASN A 174 -41.92 -1.53 2.47
N ALA A 175 -43.11 -1.54 3.08
CA ALA A 175 -43.76 -2.76 3.56
C ALA A 175 -44.40 -3.54 2.42
N VAL A 176 -44.01 -4.80 2.23
CA VAL A 176 -44.46 -5.63 1.10
C VAL A 176 -44.77 -7.09 1.45
N SER A 177 -45.69 -7.68 0.69
CA SER A 177 -45.99 -9.12 0.72
C SER A 177 -46.06 -9.68 -0.69
N SER A 178 -45.05 -10.46 -1.06
CA SER A 178 -45.03 -11.21 -2.33
C SER A 178 -46.17 -12.24 -2.40
N THR A 179 -46.57 -12.84 -1.27
CA THR A 179 -47.69 -13.79 -1.22
C THR A 179 -49.03 -13.11 -1.53
N ARG A 180 -49.32 -11.96 -0.90
CA ARG A 180 -50.55 -11.19 -1.16
C ARG A 180 -50.58 -10.71 -2.60
N TYR A 181 -49.44 -10.25 -3.13
CA TYR A 181 -49.36 -9.79 -4.51
C TYR A 181 -49.67 -10.92 -5.50
N ARG A 182 -49.01 -12.08 -5.36
CA ARG A 182 -49.24 -13.23 -6.24
C ARG A 182 -50.69 -13.72 -6.20
N LYS A 183 -51.28 -13.88 -5.01
CA LYS A 183 -52.70 -14.21 -4.86
C LYS A 183 -53.61 -13.15 -5.50
N GLY A 184 -53.26 -11.87 -5.37
CA GLY A 184 -53.99 -10.77 -6.01
C GLY A 184 -53.97 -10.85 -7.54
N LEU A 185 -52.86 -11.30 -8.13
CA LEU A 185 -52.74 -11.53 -9.58
C LEU A 185 -53.55 -12.76 -10.00
N GLU A 186 -53.35 -13.90 -9.33
CA GLU A 186 -54.02 -15.17 -9.64
C GLU A 186 -55.54 -15.08 -9.49
N GLU A 187 -56.02 -14.43 -8.44
CA GLU A 187 -57.44 -14.29 -8.13
C GLU A 187 -58.05 -12.99 -8.69
N SER A 188 -57.27 -12.18 -9.42
CA SER A 188 -57.69 -10.86 -9.95
C SER A 188 -58.28 -9.90 -8.89
N LYS A 189 -57.80 -10.00 -7.64
CA LYS A 189 -58.28 -9.20 -6.50
C LYS A 189 -57.46 -7.93 -6.34
N LYS A 190 -57.99 -6.79 -6.82
CA LYS A 190 -57.35 -5.46 -6.73
C LYS A 190 -56.93 -5.07 -5.31
N LEU A 191 -57.78 -5.34 -4.31
CA LEU A 191 -57.48 -5.00 -2.91
C LEU A 191 -56.24 -5.76 -2.38
N LEU A 192 -56.02 -7.01 -2.80
CA LEU A 192 -54.83 -7.77 -2.42
C LEU A 192 -53.57 -7.22 -3.08
N LEU A 193 -53.66 -6.75 -4.33
CA LEU A 193 -52.55 -6.08 -5.01
C LEU A 193 -52.17 -4.77 -4.31
N GLU A 194 -53.16 -3.95 -3.94
CA GLU A 194 -52.93 -2.68 -3.23
C GLU A 194 -52.34 -2.93 -1.83
N ARG A 195 -52.94 -3.84 -1.06
CA ARG A 195 -52.48 -4.20 0.30
C ARG A 195 -51.20 -5.02 0.32
N SER A 196 -50.70 -5.47 -0.83
CA SER A 196 -49.41 -6.13 -0.94
C SER A 196 -48.23 -5.16 -0.84
N GLY A 197 -48.44 -3.86 -1.09
CA GLY A 197 -47.39 -2.85 -1.12
C GLY A 197 -46.41 -2.93 -2.31
N ILE A 198 -46.45 -4.00 -3.12
CA ILE A 198 -45.55 -4.17 -4.29
C ILE A 198 -45.73 -3.06 -5.34
N PRO A 199 -46.95 -2.59 -5.69
CA PRO A 199 -47.09 -1.47 -6.63
C PRO A 199 -46.44 -0.17 -6.14
N SER A 200 -46.52 0.10 -4.83
CA SER A 200 -45.85 1.27 -4.22
C SER A 200 -44.33 1.12 -4.27
N LEU A 201 -43.81 -0.07 -3.92
CA LEU A 201 -42.38 -0.37 -4.03
C LEU A 201 -41.87 -0.23 -5.47
N ARG A 202 -42.64 -0.66 -6.48
CA ARG A 202 -42.30 -0.47 -7.90
C ARG A 202 -42.15 1.02 -8.23
N SER A 203 -43.11 1.86 -7.84
CA SER A 203 -43.03 3.31 -8.03
C SER A 203 -41.79 3.94 -7.37
N THR A 204 -41.50 3.55 -6.11
CA THR A 204 -40.28 3.99 -5.40
C THR A 204 -39.01 3.54 -6.13
N LEU A 205 -38.98 2.30 -6.63
CA LEU A 205 -37.85 1.77 -7.37
C LEU A 205 -37.67 2.46 -8.72
N ASP A 206 -38.74 2.74 -9.45
CA ASP A 206 -38.70 3.46 -10.73
C ASP A 206 -38.13 4.87 -10.53
N ALA A 207 -38.53 5.56 -9.46
CA ALA A 207 -37.95 6.85 -9.08
C ALA A 207 -36.45 6.74 -8.74
N ALA A 208 -36.03 5.69 -8.02
CA ALA A 208 -34.63 5.45 -7.73
C ALA A 208 -33.82 5.16 -9.00
N LEU A 209 -34.35 4.33 -9.90
CA LEU A 209 -33.75 3.99 -11.19
C LEU A 209 -33.60 5.22 -12.10
N ALA A 210 -34.60 6.11 -12.11
CA ALA A 210 -34.52 7.38 -12.84
C ALA A 210 -33.38 8.29 -12.33
N GLY A 211 -32.97 8.16 -11.07
CA GLY A 211 -31.84 8.88 -10.47
C GLY A 211 -30.46 8.29 -10.79
N VAL A 212 -30.38 7.03 -11.24
CA VAL A 212 -29.11 6.31 -11.45
C VAL A 212 -28.15 7.03 -12.40
N PRO A 213 -28.56 7.59 -13.56
CA PRO A 213 -27.63 8.28 -14.45
C PRO A 213 -26.91 9.45 -13.76
N LYS A 214 -27.64 10.24 -12.95
CA LYS A 214 -27.08 11.37 -12.20
C LYS A 214 -26.15 10.88 -11.08
N ALA A 215 -26.56 9.84 -10.37
CA ALA A 215 -25.73 9.24 -9.31
C ALA A 215 -24.41 8.69 -9.88
N ARG A 216 -24.45 7.96 -10.99
CA ARG A 216 -23.25 7.43 -11.67
C ARG A 216 -22.31 8.52 -12.15
N ALA A 217 -22.83 9.60 -12.73
CA ALA A 217 -21.99 10.73 -13.16
C ALA A 217 -21.30 11.40 -11.97
N TYR A 218 -22.02 11.60 -10.87
CA TYR A 218 -21.45 12.13 -9.63
C TYR A 218 -20.40 11.19 -9.04
N GLU A 219 -20.70 9.88 -8.93
CA GLU A 219 -19.81 8.86 -8.40
C GLU A 219 -18.52 8.76 -9.23
N THR A 220 -18.64 8.77 -10.56
CA THR A 220 -17.49 8.75 -11.47
C THR A 220 -16.56 9.94 -11.21
N ALA A 221 -17.12 11.15 -11.14
CA ALA A 221 -16.36 12.37 -10.87
C ALA A 221 -15.71 12.36 -9.47
N LEU A 222 -16.43 11.86 -8.46
CA LEU A 222 -15.92 11.70 -7.10
C LEU A 222 -14.70 10.77 -7.08
N LEU A 223 -14.84 9.57 -7.65
CA LEU A 223 -13.78 8.57 -7.65
C LEU A 223 -12.53 9.07 -8.37
N PHE A 224 -12.68 9.67 -9.56
CA PHE A 224 -11.55 10.29 -10.27
C PHE A 224 -10.88 11.40 -9.44
N GLY A 225 -11.68 12.27 -8.81
CA GLY A 225 -11.17 13.34 -7.95
C GLY A 225 -10.36 12.81 -6.78
N GLU A 226 -10.93 11.89 -5.99
CA GLU A 226 -10.28 11.30 -4.82
C GLU A 226 -8.98 10.59 -5.18
N MET A 227 -8.96 9.78 -6.24
CA MET A 227 -7.74 9.10 -6.70
C MET A 227 -6.68 10.09 -7.19
N ARG A 228 -7.08 11.11 -7.93
CA ARG A 228 -6.16 12.12 -8.45
C ARG A 228 -5.48 12.86 -7.30
N ASP A 229 -6.24 13.25 -6.29
CA ASP A 229 -5.73 13.94 -5.12
C ASP A 229 -4.78 13.04 -4.32
N GLN A 230 -5.11 11.75 -4.17
CA GLN A 230 -4.23 10.78 -3.53
C GLN A 230 -2.93 10.53 -4.29
N LEU A 231 -2.99 10.33 -5.61
CA LEU A 231 -1.79 10.15 -6.44
C LEU A 231 -0.90 11.39 -6.39
N LYS A 232 -1.50 12.59 -6.40
CA LYS A 232 -0.78 13.85 -6.27
C LYS A 232 -0.08 13.97 -4.92
N ALA A 233 -0.77 13.64 -3.83
CA ALA A 233 -0.20 13.65 -2.48
C ALA A 233 0.95 12.64 -2.35
N LEU A 234 0.75 11.41 -2.84
CA LEU A 234 1.74 10.34 -2.82
C LEU A 234 3.00 10.72 -3.62
N ASN A 235 2.83 11.27 -4.82
CA ASN A 235 3.96 11.73 -5.64
C ASN A 235 4.73 12.86 -4.95
N ALA A 236 4.04 13.82 -4.35
CA ALA A 236 4.67 14.92 -3.60
C ALA A 236 5.47 14.40 -2.38
N GLU A 237 4.92 13.44 -1.63
CA GLU A 237 5.61 12.80 -0.51
C GLU A 237 6.87 12.04 -0.98
N GLN A 238 6.75 11.26 -2.05
CA GLN A 238 7.88 10.53 -2.63
C GLN A 238 8.97 11.49 -3.12
N GLN A 239 8.61 12.56 -3.82
CA GLN A 239 9.55 13.58 -4.28
C GLN A 239 10.28 14.26 -3.11
N ALA A 240 9.57 14.64 -2.05
CA ALA A 240 10.18 15.22 -0.85
C ALA A 240 11.14 14.23 -0.16
N SER A 241 10.76 12.94 -0.09
CA SER A 241 11.61 11.88 0.43
C SER A 241 12.89 11.70 -0.40
N ARG A 242 12.78 11.72 -1.73
CA ARG A 242 13.93 11.70 -2.64
C ARG A 242 14.89 12.85 -2.40
N GLU A 243 14.37 14.07 -2.29
CA GLU A 243 15.17 15.26 -2.03
C GLU A 243 15.91 15.17 -0.69
N ALA A 244 15.23 14.69 0.35
CA ALA A 244 15.85 14.47 1.66
C ALA A 244 16.96 13.41 1.61
N LEU A 245 16.76 12.31 0.88
CA LEU A 245 17.76 11.25 0.72
C LEU A 245 18.98 11.73 -0.06
N LEU A 246 18.79 12.48 -1.16
CA LEU A 246 19.89 13.08 -1.93
C LEU A 246 20.64 14.13 -1.10
N GLY A 247 19.92 14.93 -0.31
CA GLY A 247 20.52 15.86 0.64
C GLY A 247 21.38 15.15 1.68
N THR A 248 20.89 14.03 2.22
CA THR A 248 21.64 13.17 3.15
C THR A 248 22.90 12.59 2.48
N GLN A 249 22.76 12.08 1.25
CA GLN A 249 23.89 11.50 0.51
C GLN A 249 25.00 12.53 0.28
N THR A 250 24.63 13.75 -0.10
CA THR A 250 25.56 14.86 -0.33
C THR A 250 26.24 15.30 0.96
N ARG A 251 25.46 15.46 2.04
CA ARG A 251 25.98 15.86 3.35
C ARG A 251 26.98 14.84 3.92
N GLN A 252 26.60 13.57 3.94
CA GLN A 252 27.49 12.48 4.38
C GLN A 252 28.82 12.50 3.62
N ARG A 253 28.77 12.78 2.31
CA ARG A 253 29.97 12.83 1.49
C ARG A 253 30.86 14.03 1.84
N LEU A 254 30.26 15.21 2.01
CA LEU A 254 30.98 16.41 2.41
C LEU A 254 31.65 16.23 3.78
N ASP A 255 30.88 15.73 4.76
CA ASP A 255 31.33 15.53 6.13
C ASP A 255 32.46 14.49 6.19
N PHE A 256 32.34 13.40 5.43
CA PHE A 256 33.39 12.38 5.32
C PHE A 256 34.68 12.97 4.72
N ASP A 257 34.59 13.66 3.58
CA ASP A 257 35.77 14.20 2.90
C ASP A 257 36.51 15.24 3.77
N GLN A 258 35.76 16.12 4.46
CA GLN A 258 36.32 17.12 5.37
C GLN A 258 36.93 16.48 6.62
N GLY A 259 36.23 15.53 7.23
CA GLY A 259 36.71 14.81 8.41
C GLY A 259 37.98 14.02 8.11
N LEU A 260 38.00 13.26 7.01
CA LEU A 260 39.14 12.48 6.59
C LEU A 260 40.35 13.37 6.29
N LYS A 261 40.15 14.49 5.60
CA LYS A 261 41.21 15.45 5.32
C LYS A 261 41.84 15.97 6.61
N THR A 262 41.01 16.33 7.59
CA THR A 262 41.46 16.83 8.90
C THR A 262 42.32 15.79 9.62
N VAL A 263 41.88 14.53 9.62
CA VAL A 263 42.61 13.43 10.26
C VAL A 263 43.93 13.15 9.54
N ILE A 264 43.93 13.11 8.20
CA ILE A 264 45.15 12.94 7.40
C ILE A 264 46.13 14.08 7.66
N GLU A 265 45.68 15.33 7.70
CA GLU A 265 46.53 16.49 7.97
C GLU A 265 47.17 16.43 9.36
N LYS A 266 46.40 16.08 10.39
CA LYS A 266 46.91 15.91 11.75
C LYS A 266 47.97 14.82 11.84
N VAL A 267 47.63 13.61 11.38
CA VAL A 267 48.54 12.46 11.40
C VAL A 267 49.81 12.74 10.59
N SER A 268 49.67 13.45 9.47
CA SER A 268 50.81 13.85 8.64
C SER A 268 51.74 14.82 9.37
N GLY A 269 51.19 15.80 10.10
CA GLY A 269 51.98 16.73 10.92
C GLY A 269 52.74 16.02 12.03
N ASP A 270 52.10 15.08 12.73
CA ASP A 270 52.73 14.29 13.79
C ASP A 270 53.89 13.43 13.25
N ILE A 271 53.69 12.78 12.10
CA ILE A 271 54.73 12.00 11.43
C ILE A 271 55.85 12.90 10.93
N GLU A 272 55.56 14.03 10.32
CA GLU A 272 56.58 14.95 9.82
C GLU A 272 57.45 15.50 10.96
N LEU A 273 56.85 15.88 12.09
CA LEU A 273 57.57 16.31 13.28
C LEU A 273 58.49 15.19 13.80
N MET A 274 57.97 13.97 13.94
CA MET A 274 58.77 12.81 14.35
C MET A 274 59.93 12.58 13.39
N LEU A 275 59.67 12.55 12.08
CA LEU A 275 60.71 12.32 11.09
C LEU A 275 61.76 13.43 11.09
N ASN A 276 61.40 14.68 11.33
CA ASN A 276 62.37 15.78 11.33
C ASN A 276 63.25 15.82 12.60
N THR A 277 62.85 15.12 13.68
CA THR A 277 63.70 14.94 14.87
C THR A 277 64.70 13.79 14.73
N LEU A 278 64.49 12.88 13.77
CA LEU A 278 65.43 11.80 13.44
C LEU A 278 66.62 12.31 12.60
N GLY A 279 67.84 12.09 13.11
CA GLY A 279 69.12 12.41 12.47
C GLY A 279 69.48 11.48 11.30
N THR A 280 70.66 10.85 11.37
CA THR A 280 71.15 9.90 10.35
C THR A 280 70.17 8.74 10.16
N ASP A 281 69.87 8.38 8.91
CA ASP A 281 68.94 7.27 8.59
C ASP A 281 69.64 5.92 8.77
N HIS A 282 69.44 5.31 9.94
CA HIS A 282 69.92 3.98 10.28
C HIS A 282 68.96 2.87 9.82
N ALA A 283 67.73 3.21 9.40
CA ALA A 283 66.73 2.25 8.93
C ALA A 283 67.05 1.63 7.55
N ILE A 284 67.95 2.26 6.78
CA ILE A 284 68.42 1.75 5.48
C ILE A 284 69.43 0.59 5.65
N VAL A 285 70.07 0.43 6.80
CA VAL A 285 71.10 -0.59 7.02
C VAL A 285 70.45 -1.97 7.24
N PRO A 286 70.71 -2.97 6.38
CA PRO A 286 70.15 -4.30 6.54
C PRO A 286 70.79 -5.04 7.72
N ASP A 287 70.00 -5.80 8.47
CA ASP A 287 70.53 -6.66 9.53
C ASP A 287 71.35 -7.81 8.91
N SER A 288 72.51 -8.11 9.49
CA SER A 288 73.29 -9.30 9.16
C SER A 288 72.84 -10.51 10.00
N ALA A 289 73.25 -11.73 9.62
CA ALA A 289 72.89 -12.93 10.37
C ALA A 289 73.40 -12.91 11.83
N SER A 290 74.51 -12.22 12.11
CA SER A 290 75.04 -12.03 13.48
C SER A 290 74.20 -11.07 14.33
N ASP A 291 73.35 -10.26 13.71
CA ASP A 291 72.55 -9.26 14.41
C ASP A 291 71.19 -9.80 14.87
N ALA A 292 70.87 -11.07 14.62
CA ALA A 292 69.54 -11.64 14.82
C ALA A 292 68.93 -11.30 16.20
N TYR A 293 69.73 -11.36 17.27
CA TYR A 293 69.32 -11.08 18.65
C TYR A 293 69.84 -9.75 19.22
N ALA A 294 70.60 -8.97 18.43
CA ALA A 294 71.13 -7.68 18.86
C ALA A 294 70.12 -6.55 18.65
N ILE A 295 70.08 -5.57 19.56
CA ILE A 295 69.37 -4.30 19.38
C ILE A 295 70.30 -3.35 18.62
N THR A 296 70.11 -3.24 17.30
CA THR A 296 70.88 -2.34 16.43
C THR A 296 70.19 -0.98 16.29
N ALA A 297 70.94 0.06 15.94
CA ALA A 297 70.37 1.39 15.68
C ALA A 297 69.28 1.34 14.58
N GLY A 298 69.47 0.51 13.54
CA GLY A 298 68.48 0.31 12.48
C GLY A 298 67.24 -0.46 12.93
N LYS A 299 67.33 -1.35 13.92
CA LYS A 299 66.14 -1.99 14.53
C LYS A 299 65.35 -1.02 15.40
N LEU A 300 66.03 -0.19 16.19
CA LEU A 300 65.39 0.85 17.00
C LEU A 300 64.65 1.87 16.13
N GLU A 301 65.28 2.33 15.05
CA GLU A 301 64.63 3.29 14.13
C GLU A 301 63.44 2.66 13.39
N ARG A 302 63.56 1.42 12.90
CA ARG A 302 62.43 0.69 12.32
C ARG A 302 61.28 0.50 13.32
N ALA A 303 61.59 0.26 14.59
CA ALA A 303 60.58 0.18 15.65
C ALA A 303 59.88 1.54 15.87
N HIS A 304 60.61 2.65 15.92
CA HIS A 304 60.03 3.99 16.01
C HIS A 304 59.14 4.34 14.81
N ILE A 305 59.61 4.02 13.59
CA ILE A 305 58.84 4.16 12.34
C ILE A 305 57.54 3.37 12.41
N GLN A 306 57.61 2.10 12.84
CA GLN A 306 56.43 1.25 12.95
C GLN A 306 55.46 1.74 14.03
N ILE A 307 55.95 2.26 15.17
CA ILE A 307 55.09 2.81 16.22
C ILE A 307 54.33 4.05 15.71
N ALA A 308 55.01 4.96 15.01
CA ALA A 308 54.36 6.14 14.43
C ALA A 308 53.33 5.76 13.36
N TYR A 309 53.68 4.80 12.48
CA TYR A 309 52.74 4.24 11.51
C TYR A 309 51.52 3.60 12.18
N SER A 310 51.71 2.80 13.24
CA SER A 310 50.60 2.19 13.97
C SER A 310 49.69 3.23 14.63
N ARG A 311 50.25 4.32 15.20
CA ARG A 311 49.46 5.43 15.76
C ARG A 311 48.63 6.14 14.70
N ALA A 312 49.24 6.41 13.55
CA ALA A 312 48.56 6.97 12.38
C ALA A 312 47.38 6.10 11.93
N CYS A 313 47.61 4.78 11.83
CA CYS A 313 46.57 3.82 11.49
C CYS A 313 45.43 3.84 12.51
N ILE A 314 45.72 3.84 13.82
CA ILE A 314 44.68 3.87 14.87
C ILE A 314 43.81 5.12 14.75
N GLU A 315 44.41 6.27 14.47
CA GLU A 315 43.66 7.53 14.39
C GLU A 315 42.77 7.61 13.14
N ILE A 316 43.30 7.18 11.99
CA ILE A 316 42.52 7.09 10.74
C ILE A 316 41.41 6.03 10.89
N ASP A 317 41.73 4.86 11.43
CA ASP A 317 40.78 3.76 11.65
C ASP A 317 39.65 4.19 12.60
N GLY A 318 39.97 4.94 13.66
CA GLY A 318 38.96 5.49 14.57
C GLY A 318 37.97 6.41 13.88
N PHE A 319 38.44 7.26 12.95
CA PHE A 319 37.56 8.09 12.13
C PHE A 319 36.71 7.25 11.18
N LEU A 320 37.34 6.32 10.45
CA LEU A 320 36.66 5.45 9.48
C LEU A 320 35.60 4.57 10.16
N ALA A 321 35.89 4.03 11.34
CA ALA A 321 34.95 3.27 12.15
C ALA A 321 33.73 4.09 12.57
N GLY A 322 33.93 5.37 12.94
CA GLY A 322 32.83 6.31 13.21
C GLY A 322 31.95 6.61 12.00
N GLN A 323 32.44 6.32 10.79
CA GLN A 323 31.72 6.47 9.52
C GLN A 323 31.23 5.14 8.94
N GLY A 324 31.35 4.03 9.69
CA GLY A 324 30.94 2.69 9.24
C GLY A 324 31.86 2.05 8.19
N VAL A 325 33.08 2.58 8.00
CA VAL A 325 34.05 2.12 6.98
C VAL A 325 35.14 1.28 7.64
N ILE A 326 34.82 0.03 7.99
CA ILE A 326 35.74 -0.83 8.75
C ILE A 326 36.25 -1.99 7.88
N GLU A 327 35.31 -2.78 7.39
CA GLU A 327 35.60 -3.99 6.62
C GLU A 327 35.61 -3.72 5.12
N LEU A 328 36.38 -4.53 4.39
CA LEU A 328 36.27 -4.55 2.94
C LEU A 328 34.89 -5.07 2.50
N PRO A 329 34.37 -4.62 1.35
CA PRO A 329 33.18 -5.21 0.75
C PRO A 329 33.33 -6.73 0.62
N SER A 330 32.24 -7.46 0.83
CA SER A 330 32.24 -8.94 0.82
C SER A 330 32.86 -9.53 -0.44
N GLU A 331 32.72 -8.85 -1.58
CA GLU A 331 33.30 -9.28 -2.87
C GLU A 331 34.84 -9.18 -2.91
N GLN A 332 35.45 -8.42 -2.00
CA GLN A 332 36.90 -8.20 -1.89
C GLN A 332 37.50 -8.91 -0.67
N GLN A 333 36.70 -9.61 0.13
CA GLN A 333 37.18 -10.29 1.33
C GLN A 333 37.94 -11.59 0.97
N THR A 334 39.03 -11.83 1.69
CA THR A 334 39.82 -13.05 1.59
C THR A 334 39.52 -14.01 2.74
N VAL A 335 40.03 -15.24 2.67
CA VAL A 335 39.92 -16.24 3.75
C VAL A 335 40.62 -15.76 5.04
N ALA A 336 41.65 -14.90 4.91
CA ALA A 336 42.37 -14.33 6.03
C ALA A 336 41.65 -13.10 6.60
N ARG A 337 40.77 -13.31 7.59
CA ARG A 337 39.96 -12.25 8.21
C ARG A 337 40.76 -11.03 8.68
N ALA A 338 41.98 -11.22 9.16
CA ALA A 338 42.85 -10.14 9.65
C ALA A 338 43.32 -9.16 8.54
N LEU A 339 43.20 -9.54 7.26
CA LEU A 339 43.56 -8.69 6.12
C LEU A 339 42.34 -7.97 5.51
N ASN A 340 41.12 -8.28 5.97
CA ASN A 340 39.88 -7.80 5.36
C ASN A 340 39.45 -6.42 5.90
N THR A 341 40.40 -5.52 6.18
CA THR A 341 40.12 -4.16 6.65
C THR A 341 40.45 -3.14 5.57
N VAL A 342 39.66 -2.07 5.52
CA VAL A 342 39.91 -0.94 4.61
C VAL A 342 41.30 -0.35 4.88
N MET A 343 41.68 -0.28 6.16
CA MET A 343 43.02 0.17 6.55
C MET A 343 44.14 -0.64 5.92
N VAL A 344 44.06 -1.98 5.95
CA VAL A 344 45.08 -2.84 5.33
C VAL A 344 45.09 -2.70 3.81
N ALA A 345 43.93 -2.55 3.17
CA ALA A 345 43.86 -2.37 1.72
C ALA A 345 44.46 -1.04 1.23
N VAL A 346 44.25 0.05 1.97
CA VAL A 346 44.72 1.38 1.57
C VAL A 346 46.17 1.62 1.98
N MET A 347 46.54 1.24 3.21
CA MET A 347 47.82 1.61 3.83
C MET A 347 48.83 0.46 3.80
N GLY A 348 48.38 -0.78 3.66
CA GLY A 348 49.22 -1.97 3.73
C GLY A 348 49.52 -2.41 5.17
N VAL A 349 50.21 -3.54 5.29
CA VAL A 349 50.43 -4.23 6.58
C VAL A 349 51.53 -3.59 7.43
N SER A 350 52.58 -3.02 6.81
CA SER A 350 53.70 -2.40 7.54
C SER A 350 54.49 -1.45 6.68
N VAL A 351 55.09 -0.43 7.30
CA VAL A 351 56.04 0.49 6.66
C VAL A 351 57.39 0.35 7.37
N LYS A 352 58.45 0.03 6.61
CA LYS A 352 59.78 -0.28 7.17
C LYS A 352 60.81 0.81 6.96
N PHE A 353 60.53 1.79 6.10
CA PHE A 353 61.52 2.81 5.72
C PHE A 353 60.97 4.23 5.83
N ARG A 354 61.83 5.16 6.24
CA ARG A 354 61.54 6.59 6.38
C ARG A 354 61.02 7.21 5.08
N LYS A 355 61.60 6.81 3.94
CA LYS A 355 61.18 7.28 2.61
C LYS A 355 59.70 6.96 2.31
N ASP A 356 59.21 5.81 2.77
CA ASP A 356 57.85 5.36 2.49
C ASP A 356 56.84 6.12 3.37
N LEU A 357 57.18 6.38 4.64
CA LEU A 357 56.42 7.29 5.51
C LEU A 357 56.36 8.72 4.94
N ARG A 358 57.50 9.28 4.48
CA ARG A 358 57.52 10.61 3.85
C ARG A 358 56.64 10.65 2.61
N ARG A 359 56.76 9.66 1.72
CA ARG A 359 55.95 9.57 0.50
C ARG A 359 54.45 9.47 0.80
N MET A 360 54.07 8.79 1.87
CA MET A 360 52.68 8.56 2.22
C MET A 360 52.06 9.78 2.92
N PHE A 361 52.74 10.35 3.92
CA PHE A 361 52.16 11.37 4.80
C PHE A 361 52.70 12.79 4.58
N CYS A 362 53.96 12.95 4.18
CA CYS A 362 54.55 14.29 3.99
C CYS A 362 54.31 14.82 2.57
N ASP A 363 54.29 13.94 1.56
CA ASP A 363 54.06 14.35 0.18
C ASP A 363 52.57 14.63 -0.09
N ALA A 364 52.27 15.71 -0.80
CA ALA A 364 50.91 16.06 -1.21
C ALA A 364 50.24 14.94 -2.02
N LEU A 365 50.98 14.30 -2.92
CA LEU A 365 50.49 13.17 -3.73
C LEU A 365 50.10 11.97 -2.87
N GLY A 366 50.85 11.68 -1.80
CA GLY A 366 50.55 10.60 -0.87
C GLY A 366 49.25 10.85 -0.12
N ARG A 367 49.08 12.06 0.42
CA ARG A 367 47.85 12.48 1.11
C ARG A 367 46.63 12.46 0.19
N THR A 368 46.74 12.97 -1.03
CA THR A 368 45.65 12.93 -2.01
C THR A 368 45.29 11.50 -2.41
N ARG A 369 46.28 10.60 -2.54
CA ARG A 369 46.03 9.18 -2.77
C ARG A 369 45.25 8.58 -1.60
N MET A 370 45.70 8.76 -0.36
CA MET A 370 45.01 8.22 0.82
C MET A 370 43.56 8.71 0.88
N GLN A 371 43.34 10.02 0.71
CA GLN A 371 42.00 10.59 0.65
C GLN A 371 41.15 9.85 -0.38
N ARG A 372 41.62 9.75 -1.63
CA ARG A 372 40.88 9.12 -2.72
C ARG A 372 40.55 7.65 -2.44
N GLU A 373 41.51 6.87 -1.96
CA GLU A 373 41.31 5.43 -1.73
C GLU A 373 40.33 5.17 -0.56
N PHE A 374 40.45 5.89 0.56
CA PHE A 374 39.50 5.76 1.67
C PHE A 374 38.10 6.22 1.28
N THR A 375 38.01 7.32 0.53
CA THR A 375 36.76 7.81 -0.03
C THR A 375 36.11 6.80 -0.99
N HIS A 376 36.90 6.06 -1.77
CA HIS A 376 36.37 4.95 -2.58
C HIS A 376 35.70 3.88 -1.71
N TYR A 377 36.37 3.46 -0.63
CA TYR A 377 35.83 2.47 0.31
C TYR A 377 34.60 2.98 1.08
N PHE A 378 34.54 4.28 1.38
CA PHE A 378 33.35 4.90 1.94
C PHE A 378 32.15 4.76 1.00
N GLU A 379 32.28 5.12 -0.29
CA GLU A 379 31.16 5.05 -1.25
C GLU A 379 30.62 3.63 -1.49
N ILE A 380 31.46 2.62 -1.34
CA ILE A 380 31.06 1.21 -1.48
C ILE A 380 30.73 0.54 -0.14
N SER A 381 30.73 1.30 0.96
CA SER A 381 30.34 0.81 2.28
C SER A 381 28.88 0.37 2.31
N ALA A 382 28.52 -0.49 3.28
CA ALA A 382 27.17 -1.02 3.40
C ALA A 382 26.13 0.09 3.55
N ASP A 383 26.40 1.10 4.37
CA ASP A 383 25.49 2.22 4.62
C ASP A 383 25.29 3.08 3.36
N ARG A 384 26.36 3.31 2.58
CA ARG A 384 26.28 4.06 1.32
C ARG A 384 25.54 3.29 0.24
N LYS A 385 25.79 1.98 0.10
CA LYS A 385 25.03 1.09 -0.78
C LYS A 385 23.55 1.06 -0.38
N ALA A 386 23.24 0.97 0.92
CA ALA A 386 21.86 0.97 1.42
C ALA A 386 21.14 2.30 1.14
N LEU A 387 21.81 3.44 1.33
CA LEU A 387 21.25 4.75 0.99
C LEU A 387 20.99 4.88 -0.52
N ALA A 388 21.94 4.47 -1.37
CA ALA A 388 21.77 4.47 -2.82
C ALA A 388 20.61 3.57 -3.26
N ALA A 389 20.46 2.38 -2.66
CA ALA A 389 19.34 1.49 -2.94
C ALA A 389 17.99 2.11 -2.55
N ARG A 390 17.92 2.81 -1.40
CA ARG A 390 16.71 3.55 -0.98
C ARG A 390 16.35 4.67 -1.94
N ILE A 391 17.34 5.41 -2.45
CA ILE A 391 17.13 6.45 -3.48
C ILE A 391 16.55 5.82 -4.75
N ALA A 392 17.17 4.76 -5.27
CA ALA A 392 16.71 4.08 -6.48
C ALA A 392 15.30 3.47 -6.33
N GLN A 393 14.99 2.91 -5.15
CA GLN A 393 13.66 2.40 -4.84
C GLN A 393 12.62 3.54 -4.84
N ASN A 394 12.96 4.67 -4.23
CA ASN A 394 12.06 5.83 -4.19
C ASN A 394 11.84 6.44 -5.59
N GLU A 395 12.90 6.52 -6.42
CA GLU A 395 12.78 6.93 -7.83
C GLU A 395 11.88 6.00 -8.63
N SER A 396 12.01 4.68 -8.43
CA SER A 396 11.13 3.70 -9.06
C SER A 396 9.67 3.87 -8.63
N ALA A 397 9.44 4.21 -7.36
CA ALA A 397 8.10 4.49 -6.84
C ALA A 397 7.50 5.79 -7.43
N ILE A 398 8.30 6.85 -7.61
CA ILE A 398 7.87 8.09 -8.28
C ILE A 398 7.41 7.78 -9.72
N VAL A 399 8.23 7.05 -10.48
CA VAL A 399 7.90 6.66 -11.86
C VAL A 399 6.60 5.83 -11.91
N ALA A 400 6.41 4.91 -10.95
CA ALA A 400 5.17 4.15 -10.85
C ALA A 400 3.95 5.04 -10.57
N SER A 401 4.06 6.00 -9.65
CA SER A 401 3.02 6.98 -9.33
C SER A 401 2.67 7.90 -10.51
N GLU A 402 3.67 8.32 -11.28
CA GLU A 402 3.48 9.11 -12.51
C GLU A 402 2.76 8.30 -13.59
N LYS A 403 3.17 7.05 -13.79
CA LYS A 403 2.50 6.12 -14.71
C LYS A 403 1.05 5.87 -14.30
N ALA A 404 0.78 5.67 -13.01
CA ALA A 404 -0.57 5.54 -12.48
C ALA A 404 -1.40 6.82 -12.70
N SER A 405 -0.80 7.99 -12.50
CA SER A 405 -1.46 9.28 -12.78
C SER A 405 -1.81 9.45 -14.25
N ALA A 406 -0.92 9.06 -15.16
CA ALA A 406 -1.20 9.06 -16.59
C ALA A 406 -2.30 8.06 -16.97
N ALA A 407 -2.28 6.87 -16.36
CA ALA A 407 -3.31 5.87 -16.56
C ALA A 407 -4.69 6.36 -16.10
N LEU A 408 -4.76 7.04 -14.95
CA LEU A 408 -6.01 7.63 -14.44
C LEU A 408 -6.56 8.68 -15.41
N ARG A 409 -5.71 9.56 -15.93
CA ARG A 409 -6.12 10.59 -16.92
C ARG A 409 -6.63 9.96 -18.21
N ALA A 410 -5.95 8.92 -18.72
CA ALA A 410 -6.40 8.21 -19.91
C ALA A 410 -7.78 7.56 -19.71
N LEU A 411 -8.03 7.00 -18.52
CA LEU A 411 -9.35 6.46 -18.18
C LEU A 411 -10.41 7.57 -18.10
N GLU A 412 -10.08 8.72 -17.51
CA GLU A 412 -10.99 9.85 -17.40
C GLU A 412 -11.33 10.47 -18.77
N GLU A 413 -10.38 10.55 -19.68
CA GLU A 413 -10.60 11.01 -21.06
C GLU A 413 -11.50 10.06 -21.87
N SER A 414 -11.52 8.77 -21.51
CA SER A 414 -12.38 7.76 -22.13
C SER A 414 -13.79 7.67 -21.53
N ALA A 415 -14.06 8.39 -20.43
CA ALA A 415 -15.22 8.20 -19.56
C ALA A 415 -16.56 8.73 -20.10
#